data_AF-A0A1S1T7H4-F1
#
_entry.id   AF-A0A1S1T7H4-F1
#
_cell.length_a   1.000
_cell.length_b   1.000
_cell.length_c   1.000
_cell.angle_alpha   90.00
_cell.angle_beta   90.00
_cell.angle_gamma   90.00
#
_symmetry.space_group_name_H-M   'P 1'
#
loop_
_entity.id
_entity.type
_entity.pdbx_description
1 polymer ?
#
loop_
_entity_poly.entity_id
_entity_poly.type
_entity_poly.pdbx_seq_one_letter_code
_entity_poly.pdbx_strand_id
1 'polypeptide(L)'
;MPWASQWQVEQDLIISRAIVAIFSDPFLRDELRFRGGTALNKLHFPKPLRYSEDIDLARTTAGPIRPLLEHLQKRFCMLGRLRGPVSLSPADG
;
A
#
# COMPACT_ATOMS: atom_id res chain seq x y z
N MET A 1 4.00 -11.97 21.64
CA MET A 1 3.71 -11.56 20.24
C MET A 1 2.67 -10.45 20.29
N PRO A 2 2.84 -9.32 19.58
CA PRO A 2 1.92 -8.17 19.69
C PRO A 2 0.53 -8.43 19.09
N TRP A 3 0.40 -9.44 18.22
CA TRP A 3 -0.86 -9.78 17.55
C TRP A 3 -1.50 -11.05 18.12
N ALA A 4 -2.84 -11.08 18.11
CA ALA A 4 -3.62 -12.13 18.75
C ALA A 4 -3.56 -13.48 18.01
N SER A 5 -3.17 -13.48 16.74
CA SER A 5 -3.15 -14.66 15.89
C SER A 5 -1.98 -14.64 14.90
N GLN A 6 -1.56 -15.82 14.45
CA GLN A 6 -0.42 -15.98 13.54
C GLN A 6 -0.65 -15.30 12.17
N TRP A 7 -1.87 -15.39 11.64
CA TRP A 7 -2.21 -14.76 10.35
C TRP A 7 -2.08 -13.24 10.39
N GLN A 8 -2.33 -12.60 11.55
CA GLN A 8 -2.13 -11.16 11.73
C GLN A 8 -0.66 -10.78 11.71
N VAL A 9 0.22 -11.66 12.21
CA VAL A 9 1.67 -11.48 12.12
C VAL A 9 2.11 -11.55 10.66
N GLU A 10 1.64 -12.55 9.92
CA GLU A 10 1.96 -12.70 8.49
C GLU A 10 1.45 -11.52 7.67
N GLN A 11 0.20 -11.09 7.90
CA GLN A 11 -0.36 -9.92 7.22
C GLN A 11 0.40 -8.64 7.56
N ASP A 12 0.75 -8.42 8.83
CA ASP A 12 1.52 -7.25 9.24
C ASP A 12 2.91 -7.21 8.56
N LEU A 13 3.54 -8.36 8.35
CA LEU A 13 4.79 -8.48 7.58
C LEU A 13 4.57 -8.19 6.08
N ILE A 14 3.49 -8.68 5.48
CA ILE A 14 3.13 -8.40 4.08
C ILE A 14 2.87 -6.91 3.88
N ILE A 15 2.09 -6.28 4.76
CA ILE A 15 1.81 -4.83 4.73
C ILE A 15 3.11 -4.04 4.86
N SER A 16 3.98 -4.42 5.80
CA SER A 16 5.28 -3.77 5.98
C SER A 16 6.14 -3.86 4.71
N ARG A 17 6.16 -5.03 4.06
CA ARG A 17 6.87 -5.24 2.80
C ARG A 17 6.25 -4.46 1.65
N ALA A 18 4.92 -4.38 1.57
CA ALA A 18 4.19 -3.60 0.58
C ALA A 18 4.50 -2.10 0.68
N ILE A 19 4.51 -1.54 1.90
CA ILE A 19 4.87 -0.14 2.15
C ILE A 19 6.30 0.15 1.63
N VAL A 20 7.27 -0.70 1.97
CA VAL A 20 8.65 -0.56 1.47
C VAL A 20 8.69 -0.63 -0.06
N ALA A 21 7.96 -1.57 -0.67
CA ALA A 21 7.92 -1.72 -2.12
C ALA A 21 7.32 -0.51 -2.85
N ILE A 22 6.25 0.09 -2.30
CA ILE A 22 5.61 1.31 -2.83
C ILE A 22 6.63 2.46 -2.82
N PHE A 23 7.21 2.77 -1.66
CA PHE A 23 8.08 3.95 -1.51
C PHE A 23 9.50 3.75 -2.08
N SER A 24 9.88 2.52 -2.43
CA SER A 24 11.09 2.25 -3.21
C SER A 24 10.95 2.68 -4.68
N ASP A 25 9.74 2.76 -5.22
CA ASP A 25 9.48 3.28 -6.56
C ASP A 25 9.60 4.82 -6.56
N PRO A 26 10.50 5.42 -7.38
CA PRO A 26 10.67 6.88 -7.38
C PRO A 26 9.39 7.64 -7.74
N PHE A 27 8.62 7.15 -8.71
CA PHE A 27 7.39 7.81 -9.15
C PHE A 27 6.32 7.76 -8.06
N LEU A 28 6.07 6.57 -7.47
CA LEU A 28 5.08 6.45 -6.40
C LEU A 28 5.48 7.23 -5.15
N ARG A 29 6.78 7.27 -4.82
CA ARG A 29 7.29 8.05 -3.68
C ARG A 29 6.99 9.53 -3.83
N ASP A 30 7.13 10.07 -5.03
CA ASP A 30 6.90 11.50 -5.27
C ASP A 30 5.40 11.82 -5.28
N GLU A 31 4.58 10.92 -5.86
CA GLU A 31 3.14 11.11 -6.07
C GLU A 31 2.26 10.76 -4.85
N LEU A 32 2.71 9.89 -3.94
CA LEU A 32 1.91 9.36 -2.84
C LEU A 32 2.43 9.76 -1.45
N ARG A 33 1.51 9.93 -0.51
CA ARG A 33 1.79 10.09 0.92
C ARG A 33 1.06 9.02 1.71
N PHE A 34 1.80 8.37 2.61
CA PHE A 34 1.25 7.39 3.52
C PHE A 34 0.56 8.09 4.69
N ARG A 35 -0.67 7.66 4.99
CA ARG A 35 -1.51 8.26 6.05
C ARG A 35 -2.35 7.18 6.74
N GLY A 36 -3.29 7.61 7.57
CA GLY A 36 -4.26 6.73 8.21
C GLY A 36 -3.70 5.99 9.43
N GLY A 37 -4.50 5.04 9.93
CA GLY A 37 -4.20 4.31 11.17
C GLY A 37 -2.94 3.46 11.07
N THR A 38 -2.70 2.84 9.91
CA THR A 38 -1.50 2.03 9.67
C THR A 38 -0.23 2.89 9.66
N ALA A 39 -0.28 4.11 9.10
CA ALA A 39 0.86 5.04 9.17
C ALA A 39 1.17 5.47 10.60
N LEU A 40 0.13 5.82 11.37
CA LEU A 40 0.28 6.18 12.77
C LEU A 40 0.91 5.03 13.58
N ASN A 41 0.41 3.81 13.37
CA ASN A 41 0.87 2.62 14.08
C ASN A 41 2.31 2.21 13.72
N LYS A 42 2.70 2.34 12.44
CA LYS A 42 4.02 1.92 11.95
C LYS A 42 5.12 2.94 12.16
N LEU A 43 4.79 4.24 12.11
CA LEU A 43 5.80 5.31 12.09
C LEU A 43 5.91 6.09 13.41
N HIS A 44 4.84 6.14 14.20
CA HIS A 44 4.79 7.04 15.37
C HIS A 44 4.70 6.30 16.71
N PHE A 45 4.07 5.12 16.76
CA PHE A 45 3.94 4.39 18.02
C PHE A 45 5.14 3.48 18.30
N PRO A 46 5.66 3.47 19.54
CA PRO A 46 6.76 2.59 19.93
C PRO A 46 6.33 1.12 20.02
N LYS A 47 5.02 0.87 20.17
CA LYS A 47 4.41 -0.46 20.16
C LYS A 47 3.11 -0.41 19.38
N PRO A 48 2.76 -1.47 18.63
CA PRO A 48 1.51 -1.50 17.90
C PRO A 48 0.32 -1.51 18.86
N LEU A 49 -0.64 -0.58 18.68
CA LEU A 49 -1.80 -0.45 19.59
C LEU A 49 -3.00 -1.29 19.15
N ARG A 50 -3.22 -1.39 17.83
CA ARG A 50 -4.32 -2.12 17.23
C ARG A 50 -3.87 -2.71 15.89
N TYR A 51 -4.42 -3.86 15.55
CA TYR A 51 -4.27 -4.45 14.22
C TYR A 51 -5.06 -3.64 13.18
N SER A 52 -4.42 -3.35 12.06
CA SER A 52 -4.98 -2.64 10.90
C SER A 52 -4.45 -3.31 9.64
N GLU A 53 -5.34 -3.61 8.70
CA GLU A 53 -4.99 -4.29 7.45
C GLU A 53 -4.91 -3.35 6.24
N ASP A 54 -5.56 -2.19 6.32
CA ASP A 54 -5.64 -1.22 5.22
C ASP A 54 -4.35 -0.40 5.08
N ILE A 55 -4.01 -0.02 3.84
CA ILE A 55 -2.95 0.94 3.52
C ILE A 55 -3.60 2.18 2.91
N ASP A 56 -3.69 3.25 3.70
CA ASP A 56 -4.25 4.51 3.23
C ASP A 56 -3.18 5.38 2.54
N LEU A 57 -3.42 5.70 1.27
CA LEU A 57 -2.53 6.53 0.46
C LEU A 57 -3.29 7.75 -0.05
N ALA A 58 -2.66 8.92 0.01
CA ALA A 58 -3.16 10.13 -0.63
C ALA A 58 -2.22 10.56 -1.75
N ARG A 59 -2.79 10.94 -2.90
CA ARG A 59 -2.03 11.56 -3.98
C ARG A 59 -1.77 13.03 -3.68
N THR A 60 -0.56 13.52 -3.95
CA THR A 60 -0.18 14.92 -3.71
C THR A 60 -0.32 15.85 -4.91
N THR A 61 -0.46 15.30 -6.10
CA THR A 61 -0.53 16.03 -7.37
C THR A 61 -1.85 15.73 -8.07
N ALA A 62 -2.31 16.65 -8.91
CA ALA A 62 -3.45 16.42 -9.79
C ALA A 62 -2.99 15.65 -11.04
N GLY A 63 -3.82 14.73 -11.53
CA GLY A 63 -3.54 14.01 -12.77
C GLY A 63 -4.37 12.73 -12.93
N PRO A 64 -4.20 12.00 -14.05
CA PRO A 64 -4.88 10.74 -14.27
C PRO A 64 -4.40 9.68 -13.27
N ILE A 65 -5.30 8.83 -12.78
CA ILE A 65 -4.98 7.78 -11.79
C ILE A 65 -4.26 6.56 -12.41
N ARG A 66 -4.43 6.34 -13.72
CA ARG A 66 -3.92 5.15 -14.42
C ARG A 66 -2.41 4.90 -14.24
N PRO A 67 -1.51 5.88 -14.44
CA PRO A 67 -0.07 5.66 -14.25
C PRO A 67 0.27 5.19 -12.82
N LEU A 68 -0.44 5.71 -11.83
CA LEU A 68 -0.26 5.35 -10.42
C LEU A 68 -0.65 3.89 -10.17
N LEU A 69 -1.79 3.44 -10.71
CA LEU A 69 -2.22 2.05 -10.63
C LEU A 69 -1.26 1.10 -11.33
N GLU A 70 -0.71 1.48 -12.48
CA GLU A 70 0.27 0.66 -13.22
C GLU A 70 1.57 0.47 -12.43
N HIS A 71 2.07 1.53 -11.80
CA HIS A 71 3.24 1.43 -10.93
C HIS A 71 2.95 0.58 -9.68
N LEU A 72 1.80 0.75 -9.03
CA LEU A 72 1.39 -0.09 -7.90
C LEU A 72 1.31 -1.58 -8.29
N GLN A 73 0.67 -1.89 -9.42
CA GLN A 73 0.57 -3.26 -9.92
C GLN A 73 1.94 -3.87 -10.20
N LYS A 74 2.87 -3.12 -10.82
CA LYS A 74 4.24 -3.58 -11.03
C LYS A 74 4.95 -3.94 -9.72
N ARG A 75 4.76 -3.14 -8.67
CA ARG A 75 5.36 -3.41 -7.34
C ARG A 75 4.71 -4.58 -6.62
N PHE A 76 3.39 -4.74 -6.72
CA PHE A 76 2.70 -5.84 -6.06
C PHE A 76 2.79 -7.18 -6.82
N CYS A 77 2.93 -7.18 -8.14
CA CYS A 77 3.20 -8.39 -8.91
C CYS A 77 4.46 -9.12 -8.40
N MET A 78 5.47 -8.37 -7.97
CA MET A 78 6.70 -8.90 -7.36
C MET A 78 6.51 -9.49 -5.95
N LEU A 79 5.40 -9.19 -5.27
CA LEU A 79 5.05 -9.72 -3.94
C LEU A 79 4.17 -10.99 -4.03
N GLY A 80 3.77 -11.39 -5.24
CA GLY A 80 2.82 -12.47 -5.50
C GLY A 80 1.76 -12.01 -6.50
N ARG A 81 1.22 -12.94 -7.30
CA ARG A 81 0.24 -12.62 -8.35
C ARG A 81 -1.07 -12.14 -7.70
N LEU A 82 -1.37 -10.83 -7.78
CA LEU A 82 -2.73 -10.34 -7.58
C LEU A 82 -3.62 -11.02 -8.63
N ARG A 83 -4.59 -11.83 -8.19
CA ARG A 83 -5.53 -12.49 -9.10
C ARG A 83 -6.49 -11.45 -9.67
N GLY A 84 -6.39 -11.22 -10.97
CA GLY A 84 -7.43 -10.59 -11.80
C GLY A 84 -6.95 -9.37 -12.57
N PRO A 85 -7.24 -9.27 -13.89
CA PRO A 85 -7.05 -8.02 -14.63
C PRO A 85 -8.02 -6.99 -14.08
N VAL A 86 -7.52 -5.82 -13.66
CA VAL A 86 -8.38 -4.66 -13.41
C VAL A 86 -8.87 -4.19 -14.78
N SER A 87 -10.12 -4.51 -15.12
CA SER A 87 -10.81 -3.95 -16.27
C SER A 87 -11.05 -2.45 -16.03
N LEU A 88 -10.11 -1.62 -16.44
CA LEU A 88 -10.32 -0.17 -16.53
C LEU A 88 -11.17 0.09 -17.77
N SER A 89 -12.44 0.42 -17.57
CA SER A 89 -13.32 0.95 -18.63
C SER A 89 -12.66 2.18 -19.23
N PRO A 90 -12.68 2.37 -20.57
CA PRO A 90 -12.20 3.60 -21.17
C PRO A 90 -13.20 4.69 -20.82
N ALA A 91 -12.83 5.56 -19.89
CA ALA A 91 -13.46 6.85 -19.71
C ALA A 91 -12.52 7.88 -20.30
N ASP A 92 -12.65 8.10 -21.61
CA ASP A 92 -12.16 9.28 -22.31
C ASP A 92 -13.24 9.67 -23.33
N GLY A 93 -13.70 10.91 -23.24
CA GLY A 93 -14.43 11.59 -24.32
C GLY A 93 -13.47 12.18 -25.35
#